data_AF-A0A951DJG3-F1
#
_entry.id   AF-A0A951DJG3-F1
#
_cell.length_a   1.000
_cell.length_b   1.000
_cell.length_c   1.000
_cell.angle_alpha   90.00
_cell.angle_beta   90.00
_cell.angle_gamma   90.00
#
_symmetry.space_group_name_H-M   'P 1'
#
loop_
_entity.id
_entity.type
_entity.pdbx_description
1 polymer ?
#
loop_
_entity_poly.entity_id
_entity_poly.type
_entity_poly.pdbx_seq_one_letter_code
_entity_poly.pdbx_strand_id
1 'polypeptide(L)'
;MSADVLAAATVRSGAYAVVKRGFDVAAALLLILLTAPLLALSCAAVWLLSGRPLFHRRRVVGRGGRSFDAFKVRTMVADADRVALQHSELRDAQAGSRKLQGDPRVTSVGRVLRRCSLDELPQLL
;
A
#
# COMPACT_ATOMS: atom_id res chain seq x y z
N MET A 1 -14.90 32.81 12.19
CA MET A 1 -14.00 31.69 11.81
C MET A 1 -13.45 32.02 10.44
N SER A 2 -12.25 32.58 10.44
CA SER A 2 -11.75 33.57 9.47
C SER A 2 -11.20 32.96 8.19
N ALA A 3 -11.30 33.72 7.10
CA ALA A 3 -10.78 33.42 5.76
C ALA A 3 -9.26 33.10 5.73
N ASP A 4 -8.54 33.40 6.81
CA ASP A 4 -7.11 33.13 7.00
C ASP A 4 -6.75 31.63 6.95
N VAL A 5 -7.67 30.74 7.36
CA VAL A 5 -7.44 29.29 7.30
C VAL A 5 -7.50 28.77 5.85
N LEU A 6 -8.28 29.43 4.98
CA LEU A 6 -8.39 29.09 3.55
C LEU A 6 -7.24 29.71 2.72
N ALA A 7 -6.68 30.84 3.16
CA ALA A 7 -5.54 31.49 2.54
C ALA A 7 -4.20 30.77 2.82
N ALA A 8 -4.03 30.15 3.99
CA ALA A 8 -2.84 29.36 4.31
C ALA A 8 -2.67 28.12 3.40
N ALA A 9 -3.76 27.66 2.76
CA ALA A 9 -3.75 26.51 1.87
C ALA A 9 -3.32 26.82 0.42
N THR A 10 -3.15 28.09 0.05
CA THR A 10 -3.17 28.51 -1.38
C THR A 10 -1.87 29.06 -1.97
N VAL A 11 -0.73 29.09 -1.26
CA VAL A 11 0.57 29.41 -1.92
C VAL A 11 1.70 28.50 -1.43
N ARG A 12 1.67 27.21 -1.81
CA ARG A 12 2.95 26.50 -1.98
C ARG A 12 3.63 27.13 -3.20
N SER A 13 4.65 27.96 -2.97
CA SER A 13 5.42 28.56 -4.06
C SER A 13 5.90 27.48 -5.03
N GLY A 14 6.00 27.80 -6.32
CA GLY A 14 6.53 26.87 -7.33
C GLY A 14 7.89 26.30 -6.93
N ALA A 15 8.74 27.12 -6.31
CA ALA A 15 10.03 26.72 -5.75
C ALA A 15 9.90 25.64 -4.67
N TYR A 16 8.96 25.77 -3.73
CA TYR A 16 8.71 24.74 -2.72
C TYR A 16 8.33 23.41 -3.38
N ALA A 17 7.45 23.43 -4.39
CA ALA A 17 6.97 22.21 -5.04
C ALA A 17 8.11 21.45 -5.74
N VAL A 18 9.04 22.18 -6.39
CA VAL A 18 10.22 21.61 -7.03
C VAL A 18 11.18 21.00 -6.00
N VAL A 19 11.51 21.73 -4.93
CA VAL A 19 12.39 21.24 -3.87
C VAL A 19 11.79 20.01 -3.19
N LYS A 20 10.50 20.04 -2.84
CA LYS A 20 9.79 18.90 -2.26
C LYS A 20 9.83 17.69 -3.17
N ARG A 21 9.65 17.87 -4.48
CA ARG A 21 9.71 16.77 -5.44
C ARG A 21 11.12 16.18 -5.54
N GLY A 22 12.15 17.01 -5.56
CA GLY A 22 13.55 16.57 -5.55
C GLY A 22 13.86 15.74 -4.29
N PHE A 23 13.46 16.24 -3.13
CA PHE A 23 13.59 15.52 -1.86
C PHE A 23 12.85 14.18 -1.89
N ASP A 24 11.60 14.14 -2.34
CA ASP A 24 10.81 12.92 -2.40
C ASP A 24 11.45 11.84 -3.27
N VAL A 25 11.97 12.22 -4.43
CA VAL A 25 12.64 11.28 -5.35
C VAL A 25 13.95 10.78 -4.73
N ALA A 26 14.77 11.67 -4.17
CA ALA A 26 16.03 11.28 -3.54
C ALA A 26 15.81 10.34 -2.34
N ALA A 27 14.85 10.67 -1.47
CA ALA A 27 14.49 9.84 -0.32
C ALA A 27 13.92 8.49 -0.75
N ALA A 28 13.04 8.46 -1.77
CA ALA A 28 12.48 7.22 -2.30
C ALA A 28 13.57 6.31 -2.87
N LEU A 29 14.50 6.85 -3.68
CA LEU A 29 15.61 6.07 -4.25
C LEU A 29 16.51 5.48 -3.16
N LEU A 30 16.85 6.27 -2.14
CA LEU A 30 17.64 5.79 -1.01
C LEU A 30 16.91 4.67 -0.27
N LEU A 31 15.63 4.85 0.03
CA LEU A 31 14.83 3.84 0.73
C LEU A 31 14.65 2.58 -0.11
N ILE A 32 14.46 2.68 -1.43
CA ILE A 32 14.41 1.53 -2.33
C ILE A 32 15.72 0.74 -2.22
N LEU A 33 16.87 1.41 -2.30
CA LEU A 33 18.16 0.73 -2.23
C LEU A 33 18.36 0.00 -0.89
N LEU A 34 18.04 0.67 0.22
CA LEU A 34 18.17 0.11 1.56
C LEU A 34 17.18 -1.03 1.83
N THR A 35 15.97 -0.97 1.26
CA THR A 35 14.91 -1.96 1.48
C THR A 35 14.80 -3.01 0.38
N ALA A 36 15.57 -2.90 -0.71
CA ALA A 36 15.62 -3.87 -1.80
C ALA A 36 15.81 -5.33 -1.33
N PRO A 37 16.75 -5.66 -0.42
CA PRO A 37 16.88 -7.03 0.06
C PRO A 37 15.64 -7.51 0.81
N LEU A 38 14.99 -6.65 1.62
CA LEU A 38 13.75 -6.99 2.32
C LEU A 38 12.58 -7.20 1.37
N LEU A 39 12.48 -6.38 0.32
CA LEU A 39 11.47 -6.55 -0.73
C LEU A 39 11.70 -7.88 -1.48
N ALA A 40 12.94 -8.19 -1.86
CA ALA A 40 13.28 -9.44 -2.53
C ALA A 40 12.95 -10.67 -1.66
N LEU A 41 13.30 -10.64 -0.36
CA LEU A 41 12.96 -11.70 0.59
C LEU A 41 11.44 -11.86 0.76
N SER A 42 10.70 -10.75 0.81
CA SER A 42 9.24 -10.77 0.90
C SER A 42 8.60 -11.41 -0.34
N CYS A 43 9.08 -11.02 -1.53
CA CYS A 43 8.65 -11.61 -2.80
C CYS A 43 9.00 -13.10 -2.88
N ALA A 44 10.20 -13.51 -2.45
CA ALA A 44 10.61 -14.91 -2.42
C ALA A 44 9.75 -15.74 -1.45
N ALA A 45 9.48 -15.22 -0.25
CA ALA A 45 8.63 -15.90 0.73
C ALA A 45 7.21 -16.12 0.20
N VAL A 46 6.62 -15.12 -0.46
CA VAL A 46 5.29 -15.25 -1.10
C VAL A 46 5.34 -16.22 -2.27
N TRP A 47 6.39 -16.19 -3.08
CA TRP A 47 6.54 -17.09 -4.21
C TRP A 47 6.60 -18.56 -3.76
N LEU A 48 7.45 -18.86 -2.76
CA LEU A 48 7.67 -20.21 -2.27
C LEU A 48 6.46 -20.76 -1.51
N LEU A 49 5.77 -19.93 -0.71
CA LEU A 49 4.69 -20.38 0.17
C LEU A 49 3.30 -20.19 -0.42
N SER A 50 3.14 -19.38 -1.46
CA SER A 50 1.83 -19.01 -2.00
C SER A 50 1.80 -18.92 -3.53
N GLY A 51 2.93 -19.09 -4.22
CA GLY A 51 3.00 -19.05 -5.69
C GLY A 51 2.89 -17.64 -6.28
N ARG A 52 2.40 -17.53 -7.51
CA ARG A 52 2.21 -16.26 -8.25
C ARG A 52 0.73 -15.83 -8.23
N PRO A 53 0.40 -14.54 -8.43
CA PRO A 53 1.29 -13.38 -8.61
C PRO A 53 1.93 -12.88 -7.30
N LEU A 54 3.08 -12.21 -7.40
CA LEU A 54 3.81 -11.68 -6.23
C LEU A 54 3.30 -10.32 -5.75
N PHE A 55 2.70 -9.54 -6.65
CA PHE A 55 2.20 -8.21 -6.35
C PHE A 55 0.68 -8.13 -6.50
N HIS A 56 0.06 -7.40 -5.59
CA HIS A 56 -1.32 -6.97 -5.68
C HIS A 56 -1.36 -5.48 -6.05
N ARG A 57 -2.29 -5.10 -6.92
CA ARG A 57 -2.50 -3.73 -7.38
C ARG A 57 -3.78 -3.18 -6.77
N ARG A 58 -3.70 -2.01 -6.15
CA ARG A 58 -4.85 -1.28 -5.61
C ARG A 58 -4.96 0.08 -6.28
N ARG A 59 -6.11 0.36 -6.90
CA ARG A 59 -6.39 1.71 -7.40
C ARG A 59 -6.61 2.67 -6.23
N VAL A 60 -5.90 3.80 -6.23
CA VAL A 60 -5.99 4.86 -5.21
C VAL A 60 -6.11 6.23 -5.87
N VAL A 61 -6.79 7.16 -5.22
CA VAL A 61 -6.93 8.55 -5.69
C VAL A 61 -5.75 9.37 -5.17
N GLY A 62 -4.97 9.94 -6.09
CA GLY A 62 -3.79 10.74 -5.78
C GLY A 62 -4.03 12.25 -5.87
N ARG A 63 -2.93 12.99 -6.05
CA ARG A 63 -2.95 14.46 -6.11
C ARG A 63 -3.80 14.96 -7.28
N GLY A 64 -4.67 15.93 -7.00
CA GLY A 64 -5.54 16.55 -8.01
C GLY A 64 -6.62 15.60 -8.54
N GLY A 65 -7.03 14.60 -7.74
CA GLY A 65 -8.07 13.63 -8.13
C GLY A 65 -7.60 12.59 -9.14
N ARG A 66 -6.32 12.59 -9.52
CA ARG A 66 -5.76 11.63 -10.49
C ARG A 66 -5.53 10.28 -9.80
N SER A 67 -6.20 9.25 -10.28
CA SER A 67 -6.03 7.90 -9.75
C SER A 67 -4.76 7.23 -10.29
N PHE A 68 -4.12 6.39 -9.47
CA PHE A 68 -2.97 5.57 -9.85
C PHE A 68 -3.03 4.20 -9.17
N ASP A 69 -2.16 3.29 -9.59
CA ASP A 69 -2.07 1.94 -9.02
C ASP A 69 -0.98 1.91 -7.95
N ALA A 70 -1.40 1.72 -6.70
CA ALA A 70 -0.49 1.43 -5.60
C ALA A 70 -0.19 -0.07 -5.57
N PHE A 71 1.09 -0.42 -5.56
CA PHE A 71 1.55 -1.80 -5.51
C PHE A 71 1.78 -2.25 -4.06
N LYS A 72 1.46 -3.52 -3.80
CA LYS A 72 1.81 -4.21 -2.55
C LYS A 72 2.31 -5.61 -2.86
N VAL A 73 3.14 -6.17 -1.99
CA VAL A 73 3.40 -7.62 -2.01
C VAL A 73 2.09 -8.34 -1.69
N ARG A 74 1.78 -9.40 -2.44
CA ARG A 74 0.53 -10.14 -2.25
C ARG A 74 0.55 -10.87 -0.91
N THR A 75 -0.36 -10.49 -0.02
CA THR A 75 -0.52 -11.11 1.31
C THR A 75 -1.77 -11.98 1.43
N MET A 76 -2.66 -11.91 0.44
CA MET A 76 -3.88 -12.71 0.37
C MET A 76 -3.73 -13.93 -0.55
N VAL A 77 -4.54 -14.96 -0.31
CA VAL A 77 -4.70 -16.12 -1.21
C VAL A 77 -5.21 -15.69 -2.58
N ALA A 78 -4.94 -16.46 -3.64
CA ALA A 78 -5.32 -16.10 -5.00
C ALA A 78 -6.84 -15.91 -5.17
N ASP A 79 -7.64 -16.80 -4.54
CA ASP A 79 -9.10 -16.79 -4.62
C ASP A 79 -9.75 -16.00 -3.48
N ALA A 80 -9.11 -14.93 -3.00
CA ALA A 80 -9.58 -14.14 -1.87
C ALA A 80 -11.01 -13.61 -2.05
N ASP A 81 -11.42 -13.28 -3.27
CA ASP A 81 -12.78 -12.84 -3.58
C ASP A 81 -13.80 -13.96 -3.39
N ARG A 82 -13.47 -15.19 -3.81
CA ARG A 82 -14.34 -16.37 -3.60
C ARG A 82 -14.51 -16.67 -2.12
N VAL A 83 -13.43 -16.59 -1.35
CA VAL A 83 -13.47 -16.76 0.12
C VAL A 83 -14.32 -15.65 0.76
N ALA A 84 -14.24 -14.40 0.27
CA ALA A 84 -15.08 -13.30 0.74
C ALA A 84 -16.58 -13.53 0.49
N LEU A 85 -16.94 -14.19 -0.62
CA LEU A 85 -18.34 -14.53 -0.90
C LEU A 85 -18.91 -15.57 0.08
N GLN A 86 -18.06 -16.43 0.64
CA GLN A 86 -18.44 -17.51 1.56
C GLN A 86 -18.57 -17.05 3.02
N HIS A 87 -18.14 -15.83 3.35
CA HIS A 87 -18.22 -15.28 4.71
C HIS A 87 -18.85 -13.87 4.69
N SER A 88 -20.12 -13.78 5.09
CA SER A 88 -20.86 -12.51 5.17
C SER A 88 -20.14 -11.46 6.04
N GLU A 89 -19.53 -11.88 7.15
CA GLU A 89 -18.77 -11.01 8.05
C GLU A 89 -17.57 -10.32 7.38
N LEU A 90 -16.99 -10.92 6.33
CA LEU A 90 -15.91 -10.29 5.56
C LEU A 90 -16.42 -9.11 4.74
N ARG A 91 -17.69 -9.12 4.31
CA ARG A 91 -18.30 -8.02 3.54
C ARG A 91 -18.49 -6.78 4.41
N ASP A 92 -19.00 -6.97 5.62
CA ASP A 92 -19.23 -5.88 6.57
C ASP A 92 -17.92 -5.24 7.04
N ALA A 93 -16.89 -6.06 7.29
CA ALA A 93 -15.55 -5.57 7.61
C ALA A 93 -14.91 -4.78 6.45
N GLN A 94 -15.12 -5.22 5.20
CA GLN A 94 -14.68 -4.49 4.00
C GLN A 94 -15.40 -3.15 3.84
N ALA A 95 -16.71 -3.11 4.09
CA ALA A 95 -17.50 -1.88 4.02
C ALA A 95 -17.10 -0.87 5.10
N GLY A 96 -16.79 -1.33 6.32
CA GLY A 96 -16.39 -0.48 7.44
C GLY A 96 -14.90 -0.08 7.46
N SER A 97 -14.10 -0.46 6.45
CA SER A 97 -12.62 -0.31 6.47
C SER A 97 -11.95 -0.90 7.74
N ARG A 98 -12.59 -1.86 8.41
CA ARG A 98 -12.09 -2.46 9.64
C ARG A 98 -11.22 -3.66 9.30
N LYS A 99 -10.00 -3.70 9.82
CA LYS A 99 -9.16 -4.91 9.74
C LYS A 99 -9.83 -6.02 10.56
N LEU A 100 -10.28 -7.09 9.91
CA LEU A 100 -10.82 -8.25 10.60
C LEU A 100 -9.68 -8.99 11.31
N GLN A 101 -9.86 -9.27 12.60
CA GLN A 101 -8.94 -10.16 13.32
C GLN A 101 -9.15 -11.59 12.80
N GLY A 102 -8.09 -12.21 12.29
CA GLY A 102 -8.17 -13.58 11.77
C GLY A 102 -8.77 -13.70 10.36
N ASP A 103 -8.64 -12.68 9.50
CA ASP A 103 -9.11 -12.77 8.09
C ASP A 103 -8.54 -14.03 7.39
N PRO A 104 -9.39 -15.00 7.00
CA PRO A 104 -8.96 -16.27 6.43
C PRO A 104 -8.37 -16.12 5.02
N ARG A 105 -8.56 -14.96 4.38
CA ARG A 105 -7.96 -14.65 3.08
C ARG A 105 -6.47 -14.36 3.20
N VAL A 106 -5.98 -14.03 4.39
CA VAL A 106 -4.58 -13.63 4.62
C VAL A 106 -3.72 -14.87 4.88
N THR A 107 -2.70 -15.06 4.04
CA THR A 107 -1.73 -16.15 4.19
C THR A 107 -0.92 -16.03 5.48
N SER A 108 -0.32 -17.12 5.95
CA SER A 108 0.56 -17.11 7.13
C SER A 108 1.74 -16.14 6.95
N VAL A 109 2.42 -16.21 5.80
CA VAL A 109 3.46 -15.25 5.40
C VAL A 109 2.91 -13.83 5.30
N GLY A 110 1.73 -13.66 4.69
CA GLY A 110 1.07 -12.37 4.55
C GLY A 110 0.76 -11.71 5.88
N ARG A 111 0.44 -12.48 6.93
CA ARG A 111 0.21 -11.97 8.28
C ARG A 111 1.48 -11.35 8.88
N VAL A 112 2.64 -11.96 8.64
CA VAL A 112 3.94 -11.42 9.07
C VAL A 112 4.27 -10.15 8.28
N LEU A 113 4.14 -10.20 6.95
CA LEU A 113 4.41 -9.04 6.08
C LEU A 113 3.55 -7.83 6.46
N ARG A 114 2.25 -8.01 6.72
CA ARG A 114 1.34 -6.94 7.15
C ARG A 114 1.63 -6.40 8.55
N ARG A 115 2.19 -7.21 9.44
CA ARG A 115 2.57 -6.79 10.81
C ARG A 115 3.78 -5.88 10.78
N CYS A 116 4.73 -6.18 9.90
CA CYS A 116 5.96 -5.41 9.71
C CYS A 116 5.85 -4.34 8.61
N SER A 117 4.67 -4.17 8.01
CA SER A 117 4.41 -3.29 6.86
C SER A 117 5.32 -3.54 5.65
N LEU A 118 5.89 -4.73 5.55
CA LEU A 118 6.79 -5.10 4.44
C LEU A 118 6.04 -5.28 3.13
N ASP A 119 4.73 -5.55 3.19
CA ASP A 119 3.90 -5.63 1.99
C ASP A 119 3.75 -4.30 1.27
N GLU A 120 4.05 -3.18 1.93
CA GLU A 120 3.90 -1.83 1.38
C GLU A 120 5.17 -1.27 0.74
N LEU A 121 6.32 -1.95 0.88
CA LEU A 121 7.59 -1.53 0.26
C LEU A 121 7.50 -1.22 -1.24
N PRO A 122 6.71 -1.95 -2.07
CA PRO A 122 6.56 -1.61 -3.49
C PRO A 122 5.94 -0.23 -3.76
N GLN A 123 5.34 0.44 -2.77
CA GLN A 123 4.79 1.79 -2.93
C GLN A 123 5.88 2.87 -3.06
N LEU A 124 7.14 2.53 -2.80
CA LEU A 124 8.27 3.43 -3.04
C LEU A 124 8.58 3.59 -4.54
N LEU A 125 8.11 2.66 -5.39
CA LEU A 125 8.24 2.66 -6.85
C LEU A 125 7.14 3.48 -7.52
#